data_AF-A4S669-F1
#
_entry.id   AF-A4S669-F1
#
_cell.length_a   1.000
_cell.length_b   1.000
_cell.length_c   1.000
_cell.angle_alpha   90.00
_cell.angle_beta   90.00
_cell.angle_gamma   90.00
#
_symmetry.space_group_name_H-M   'P 1'
#
loop_
_entity.id
_entity.type
_entity.pdbx_description
1 polymer ?
#
loop_
_entity_poly.entity_id
_entity_poly.type
_entity_poly.pdbx_seq_one_letter_code
_entity_poly.pdbx_strand_id
1 'polypeptide(L)'
;MAKSSTTTTFFVVNQFTGELFGKPTIVDVAAAHVLPFTLPTGEDALIVVDAEGRAATYPKRAEPSALDALNSLSYYKVDQTTNEVRGYKLRKASDGMTTMDSLHTWTVSFPPAAGSIVGFANKPTSEERVNSWTRVPGDRSTLFKYLNPNTIFVATSDGTAVHVSLIDGVTGRILYRVRHGDARGPVKAVVCENWVAYHYFNTRAKRYAMSVLEMFDDGEERRNLATSSSLNPPPLRIIGQSYYVRPEAKMISVTRSKRGVTEPAVLLATANDQVAAIDKRFLDPRRPNKPSAADREEGLIPYTEVIPIFPGSWVTHKRVVHGLRGLVTAPAELESSIHFVAHGLDLFYARITPSQSFDALDDDFNYVLLVFTLVALAVGAFVTKRAADAADANHAWR
;
A
#
# COMPACT_ATOMS: atom_id res chain seq x y z
N MET A 1 -24.76 2.11 -33.20
CA MET A 1 -23.36 2.58 -33.33
C MET A 1 -23.22 3.87 -32.56
N ALA A 2 -22.67 3.82 -31.34
CA ALA A 2 -22.36 5.04 -30.58
C ALA A 2 -21.17 5.73 -31.26
N LYS A 3 -21.25 7.05 -31.49
CA LYS A 3 -20.11 7.85 -31.95
C LYS A 3 -18.96 7.63 -30.96
N SER A 4 -17.87 7.02 -31.40
CA SER A 4 -16.62 6.99 -30.64
C SER A 4 -16.24 8.44 -30.34
N SER A 5 -16.32 8.86 -29.08
CA SER A 5 -15.92 10.21 -28.69
C SER A 5 -14.44 10.36 -29.01
N THR A 6 -14.07 11.38 -29.77
CA THR A 6 -12.68 11.67 -30.16
C THR A 6 -11.98 12.60 -29.18
N THR A 7 -12.67 13.05 -28.14
CA THR A 7 -12.19 14.08 -27.21
C THR A 7 -12.48 13.73 -25.76
N THR A 8 -11.68 14.29 -24.85
CA THR A 8 -11.86 14.21 -23.39
C THR A 8 -12.06 15.61 -22.83
N THR A 9 -13.04 15.77 -21.94
CA THR A 9 -13.34 17.05 -21.28
C THR A 9 -12.92 16.99 -19.81
N PHE A 10 -12.04 17.90 -19.41
CA PHE A 10 -11.61 18.08 -18.03
C PHE A 10 -12.42 19.16 -17.33
N PHE A 11 -12.94 18.81 -16.15
CA PHE A 11 -13.54 19.74 -15.21
C PHE A 11 -12.63 19.84 -14.00
N VAL A 12 -12.07 21.03 -13.76
CA VAL A 12 -11.31 21.30 -12.53
C VAL A 12 -12.25 21.97 -11.55
N VAL A 13 -12.46 21.31 -10.41
CA VAL A 13 -13.42 21.74 -9.39
C VAL A 13 -12.64 22.09 -8.14
N ASN A 14 -12.97 23.22 -7.52
CA ASN A 14 -12.52 23.53 -6.17
C ASN A 14 -13.19 22.57 -5.19
N GLN A 15 -12.41 21.69 -4.58
CA GLN A 15 -12.93 20.66 -3.68
C GLN A 15 -13.65 21.21 -2.43
N PHE A 16 -13.42 22.47 -2.04
CA PHE A 16 -14.05 23.09 -0.87
C PHE A 16 -15.33 23.85 -1.21
N THR A 17 -15.37 24.54 -2.35
CA THR A 17 -16.53 25.37 -2.75
C THR A 17 -17.45 24.68 -3.76
N GLY A 18 -16.96 23.66 -4.46
CA GLY A 18 -17.65 23.02 -5.59
C GLY A 18 -17.65 23.85 -6.88
N GLU A 19 -17.03 25.02 -6.87
CA GLU A 19 -16.97 25.90 -8.05
C GLU A 19 -15.97 25.37 -9.08
N LEU A 20 -16.27 25.59 -10.36
CA LEU A 20 -15.35 25.25 -11.44
C LEU A 20 -14.22 26.29 -11.53
N PHE A 21 -12.97 25.82 -11.58
CA PHE A 21 -11.83 26.63 -11.95
C PHE A 21 -11.83 26.85 -13.46
N GLY A 22 -12.25 28.04 -13.89
CA GLY A 22 -12.24 28.43 -15.30
C GLY A 22 -13.24 27.64 -16.16
N LYS A 23 -12.98 27.58 -17.47
CA LYS A 23 -13.81 26.84 -18.42
C LYS A 23 -13.33 25.39 -18.55
N PRO A 24 -14.25 24.41 -18.76
CA PRO A 24 -13.86 23.04 -19.05
C PRO A 24 -12.85 22.97 -20.19
N THR A 25 -11.78 22.21 -20.01
CA THR A 25 -10.72 22.09 -21.02
C THR A 25 -10.94 20.84 -21.84
N ILE A 26 -10.99 21.01 -23.17
CA ILE A 26 -11.15 19.90 -24.11
C ILE A 26 -9.78 19.51 -24.65
N VAL A 27 -9.47 18.22 -24.54
CA VAL A 27 -8.28 17.58 -25.11
C VAL A 27 -8.74 16.71 -26.27
N ASP A 28 -8.04 16.83 -27.41
CA ASP A 28 -8.37 16.17 -28.68
C ASP A 28 -7.86 14.71 -28.72
N VAL A 29 -7.94 14.04 -27.57
CA VAL A 29 -7.51 12.66 -27.31
C VAL A 29 -8.60 12.02 -26.47
N ALA A 30 -9.15 10.89 -26.93
CA ALA A 30 -10.16 10.14 -26.20
C ALA A 30 -9.49 9.29 -25.11
N ALA A 31 -9.65 9.65 -23.84
CA ALA A 31 -8.92 9.03 -22.74
C ALA A 31 -9.23 7.53 -22.62
N ALA A 32 -8.26 6.68 -22.98
CA ALA A 32 -8.25 5.28 -22.59
C ALA A 32 -7.55 5.11 -21.23
N HIS A 33 -6.52 5.92 -20.98
CA HIS A 33 -5.76 5.95 -19.74
C HIS A 33 -5.47 7.39 -19.29
N VAL A 34 -5.53 7.62 -17.98
CA VAL A 34 -5.19 8.91 -17.35
C VAL A 34 -4.13 8.64 -16.28
N LEU A 35 -2.96 9.25 -16.43
CA LEU A 35 -1.80 9.03 -15.58
C LEU A 35 -1.44 10.32 -14.84
N PRO A 36 -1.43 10.35 -13.50
CA PRO A 36 -0.97 11.50 -12.76
C PRO A 36 0.56 11.63 -12.87
N PHE A 37 1.04 12.86 -12.95
CA PHE A 37 2.45 13.20 -12.84
C PHE A 37 2.61 14.59 -12.25
N THR A 38 3.79 14.89 -11.72
CA THR A 38 4.10 16.22 -11.19
C THR A 38 5.05 16.93 -12.14
N LEU A 39 4.73 18.17 -12.49
CA LEU A 39 5.58 19.02 -13.32
C LEU A 39 6.87 19.40 -12.54
N PRO A 40 7.95 19.76 -13.24
CA PRO A 40 9.16 20.28 -12.57
C PRO A 40 8.91 21.51 -11.68
N THR A 41 7.82 22.24 -11.93
CA THR A 41 7.35 23.38 -11.12
C THR A 41 6.69 22.97 -9.81
N GLY A 42 6.41 21.67 -9.61
CA GLY A 42 5.70 21.13 -8.45
C GLY A 42 4.18 21.05 -8.60
N GLU A 43 3.63 21.50 -9.73
CA GLU A 43 2.20 21.43 -10.02
C GLU A 43 1.79 20.03 -10.49
N ASP A 44 0.63 19.56 -10.05
CA ASP A 44 0.06 18.30 -10.53
C ASP A 44 -0.48 18.43 -11.95
N ALA A 45 -0.24 17.40 -12.75
CA ALA A 45 -0.65 17.32 -14.13
C ALA A 45 -1.09 15.89 -14.48
N LEU A 46 -1.80 15.76 -15.59
CA LEU A 46 -2.32 14.49 -16.08
C LEU A 46 -1.83 14.21 -17.49
N ILE A 47 -1.52 12.95 -17.79
CA ILE A 47 -1.24 12.46 -19.13
C ILE A 47 -2.43 11.63 -19.54
N VAL A 48 -3.04 12.01 -20.67
CA VAL A 48 -4.14 11.30 -21.29
C VAL A 48 -3.58 10.52 -22.46
N VAL A 49 -3.82 9.22 -22.49
CA VAL A 49 -3.43 8.35 -23.61
C VAL A 49 -4.70 7.78 -24.24
N ASP A 50 -4.83 7.87 -25.57
CA ASP A 50 -5.91 7.22 -26.32
C ASP A 50 -5.66 5.73 -26.60
N ALA A 51 -6.63 5.08 -27.23
CA ALA A 51 -6.57 3.67 -27.59
C ALA A 51 -5.50 3.39 -28.65
N GLU A 52 -5.18 4.38 -29.49
CA GLU A 52 -4.18 4.33 -30.55
C GLU A 52 -2.76 4.63 -30.04
N GLY A 53 -2.62 5.05 -28.78
CA GLY A 53 -1.33 5.34 -28.14
C GLY A 53 -0.85 6.78 -28.34
N ARG A 54 -1.68 7.70 -28.84
CA ARG A 54 -1.38 9.14 -28.80
C ARG A 54 -1.67 9.66 -27.41
N ALA A 55 -0.78 10.52 -26.94
CA ALA A 55 -0.84 11.08 -25.61
C ALA A 55 -0.82 12.61 -25.62
N ALA A 56 -1.57 13.20 -24.69
CA ALA A 56 -1.63 14.63 -24.48
C ALA A 56 -1.57 14.93 -22.97
N THR A 57 -1.12 16.12 -22.62
CA THR A 57 -1.02 16.55 -21.23
C THR A 57 -2.13 17.52 -20.85
N TYR A 58 -2.51 17.48 -19.58
CA TYR A 58 -3.36 18.47 -18.94
C TYR A 58 -2.64 19.03 -17.70
N PRO A 59 -2.48 20.36 -17.58
CA PRO A 59 -2.89 21.39 -18.54
C PRO A 59 -2.08 21.33 -19.86
N LYS A 60 -2.68 21.78 -20.99
CA LYS A 60 -2.04 21.80 -22.34
C LYS A 60 -0.72 22.59 -22.39
N ARG A 61 -0.46 23.44 -21.39
CA ARG A 61 0.68 24.36 -21.28
C ARG A 61 1.80 23.76 -20.42
N ALA A 62 2.15 22.50 -20.63
CA ALA A 62 3.37 21.96 -20.04
C ALA A 62 4.57 22.61 -20.75
N GLU A 63 5.44 23.30 -19.99
CA GLU A 63 6.66 23.91 -20.52
C GLU A 63 7.54 22.88 -21.24
N PRO A 64 8.36 23.26 -22.24
CA PRO A 64 9.27 22.36 -22.95
C PRO A 64 10.15 21.49 -22.03
N SER A 65 10.58 22.05 -20.88
CA SER A 65 11.36 21.32 -19.86
C SER A 65 10.56 20.24 -19.14
N ALA A 66 9.23 20.37 -19.04
CA ALA A 66 8.37 19.32 -18.51
C ALA A 66 8.28 18.13 -19.48
N LEU A 67 8.35 18.36 -20.80
CA LEU A 67 8.34 17.30 -21.80
C LEU A 67 9.61 16.44 -21.77
N ASP A 68 10.75 16.98 -21.32
CA ASP A 68 11.96 16.20 -21.11
C ASP A 68 11.85 15.27 -19.88
N ALA A 69 11.19 15.74 -18.81
CA ALA A 69 10.88 14.89 -17.66
C ALA A 69 9.91 13.75 -18.05
N LEU A 70 8.96 14.02 -18.94
CA LEU A 70 8.01 13.03 -19.47
C LEU A 70 8.69 11.90 -20.26
N ASN A 71 9.87 12.10 -20.86
CA ASN A 71 10.61 11.04 -21.55
C ASN A 71 11.11 9.94 -20.58
N SER A 72 11.15 10.20 -19.27
CA SER A 72 11.51 9.22 -18.26
C SER A 72 10.31 8.40 -17.77
N LEU A 73 9.08 8.82 -18.11
CA LEU A 73 7.88 8.14 -17.67
C LEU A 73 7.61 6.90 -18.51
N SER A 74 7.21 5.86 -17.81
CA SER A 74 6.69 4.63 -18.37
C SER A 74 5.37 4.31 -17.72
N TYR A 75 4.51 3.63 -18.45
CA TYR A 75 3.26 3.10 -17.93
C TYR A 75 3.04 1.71 -18.51
N TYR A 76 2.15 0.97 -17.89
CA TYR A 76 1.80 -0.37 -18.35
C TYR A 76 0.29 -0.55 -18.38
N LYS A 77 -0.15 -1.48 -19.23
CA LYS A 77 -1.53 -1.90 -19.37
C LYS A 77 -1.61 -3.40 -19.08
N VAL A 78 -2.55 -3.78 -18.22
CA VAL A 78 -2.94 -5.18 -18.00
C VAL A 78 -4.19 -5.44 -18.85
N ASP A 79 -4.09 -6.34 -19.82
CA ASP A 79 -5.20 -6.73 -20.68
C ASP A 79 -5.60 -8.19 -20.40
N GLN A 80 -6.74 -8.37 -19.74
CA GLN A 80 -7.26 -9.69 -19.41
C GLN A 80 -7.86 -10.42 -20.62
N THR A 81 -8.19 -9.70 -21.70
CA THR A 81 -8.80 -10.30 -22.91
C THR A 81 -7.75 -10.98 -23.78
N THR A 82 -6.62 -10.29 -23.99
CA THR A 82 -5.46 -10.83 -24.71
C THR A 82 -4.52 -11.62 -23.80
N ASN A 83 -4.71 -11.53 -22.49
CA ASN A 83 -3.93 -12.21 -21.46
C ASN A 83 -2.47 -11.74 -21.41
N GLU A 84 -2.26 -10.43 -21.50
CA GLU A 84 -0.94 -9.83 -21.59
C GLU A 84 -0.79 -8.62 -20.67
N VAL A 85 0.45 -8.33 -20.28
CA VAL A 85 0.84 -7.05 -19.69
C VAL A 85 1.80 -6.38 -20.65
N ARG A 86 1.48 -5.15 -21.06
CA ARG A 86 2.25 -4.38 -22.04
C ARG A 86 2.79 -3.11 -21.39
N GLY A 87 4.09 -2.87 -21.56
CA GLY A 87 4.76 -1.67 -21.12
C GLY A 87 4.97 -0.68 -22.26
N TYR A 88 4.88 0.60 -21.92
CA TYR A 88 4.99 1.70 -22.84
C TYR A 88 5.85 2.81 -22.25
N LYS A 89 6.59 3.49 -23.12
CA LYS A 89 7.37 4.69 -22.79
C LYS A 89 6.79 5.87 -23.55
N LEU A 90 6.67 7.01 -22.87
CA LEU A 90 6.23 8.23 -23.52
C LEU A 90 7.42 8.89 -24.23
N ARG A 91 7.22 9.26 -25.50
CA ARG A 91 8.18 9.99 -26.31
C ARG A 91 7.51 11.20 -26.92
N LYS A 92 8.24 12.30 -27.05
CA LYS A 92 7.76 13.45 -27.83
C LYS A 92 7.44 13.04 -29.28
N ALA A 93 6.27 13.46 -29.78
CA ALA A 93 5.90 13.24 -31.17
C ALA A 93 6.76 14.09 -32.11
N SER A 94 7.01 13.61 -33.33
CA SER A 94 7.82 14.32 -34.34
C SER A 94 7.12 15.56 -34.93
N ASP A 95 5.78 15.62 -34.87
CA ASP A 95 4.96 16.64 -35.56
C ASP A 95 4.58 17.87 -34.70
N GLY A 96 4.99 17.96 -33.43
CA GLY A 96 4.64 19.14 -32.62
C GLY A 96 5.12 19.13 -31.17
N MET A 97 5.18 20.34 -30.57
CA MET A 97 5.65 20.55 -29.20
C MET A 97 4.67 20.05 -28.11
N THR A 98 3.42 19.72 -28.45
CA THR A 98 2.32 19.53 -27.46
C THR A 98 1.74 18.11 -27.40
N THR A 99 2.13 17.21 -28.30
CA THR A 99 1.64 15.83 -28.36
C THR A 99 2.77 14.84 -28.15
N MET A 100 2.45 13.72 -27.52
CA MET A 100 3.39 12.62 -27.25
C MET A 100 2.88 11.34 -27.89
N ASP A 101 3.80 10.48 -28.26
CA ASP A 101 3.51 9.13 -28.73
C ASP A 101 3.89 8.13 -27.65
N SER A 102 3.03 7.15 -27.46
CA SER A 102 3.30 5.99 -26.62
C SER A 102 4.06 4.93 -27.41
N LEU A 103 5.34 4.77 -27.11
CA LEU A 103 6.17 3.72 -27.70
C LEU A 103 6.03 2.43 -26.88
N HIS A 104 5.61 1.35 -27.52
CA HIS A 104 5.62 0.02 -26.92
C HIS A 104 7.07 -0.44 -26.65
N THR A 105 7.36 -0.89 -25.43
CA THR A 105 8.74 -1.27 -25.01
C THR A 105 8.88 -2.74 -24.67
N TRP A 106 7.88 -3.34 -24.02
CA TRP A 106 7.92 -4.75 -23.63
C TRP A 106 6.52 -5.34 -23.52
N THR A 107 6.44 -6.66 -23.65
CA THR A 107 5.21 -7.44 -23.42
C THR A 107 5.54 -8.68 -22.60
N VAL A 108 4.74 -8.94 -21.57
CA VAL A 108 4.66 -10.23 -20.90
C VAL A 108 3.33 -10.87 -21.26
N SER A 109 3.37 -11.84 -22.17
CA SER A 109 2.19 -12.62 -22.56
C SER A 109 2.10 -13.87 -21.70
N PHE A 110 0.89 -14.19 -21.23
CA PHE A 110 0.61 -15.43 -20.52
C PHE A 110 -0.06 -16.41 -21.48
N PRO A 111 0.61 -17.51 -21.87
CA PRO A 111 0.00 -18.49 -22.76
C PRO A 111 -1.28 -19.07 -22.16
N PRO A 112 -2.25 -19.53 -22.97
CA PRO A 112 -3.47 -20.15 -22.46
C PRO A 112 -3.21 -21.34 -21.52
N ALA A 113 -2.10 -22.06 -21.72
CA ALA A 113 -1.66 -23.14 -20.84
C ALA A 113 -1.29 -22.67 -19.42
N ALA A 114 -0.92 -21.39 -19.24
CA ALA A 114 -0.68 -20.77 -17.94
C ALA A 114 -1.97 -20.17 -17.33
N GLY A 115 -3.12 -20.33 -18.01
CA GLY A 115 -4.40 -19.81 -17.60
C GLY A 115 -4.59 -18.31 -17.91
N SER A 116 -5.75 -17.77 -17.52
CA SER A 116 -6.11 -16.36 -17.73
C SER A 116 -5.75 -15.49 -16.53
N ILE A 117 -5.45 -14.20 -16.73
CA ILE A 117 -5.26 -13.23 -15.66
C ILE A 117 -6.55 -13.09 -14.83
N VAL A 118 -6.48 -13.50 -13.55
CA VAL A 118 -7.61 -13.50 -12.60
C VAL A 118 -7.45 -12.50 -11.45
N GLY A 119 -6.33 -11.77 -11.41
CA GLY A 119 -6.09 -10.70 -10.44
C GLY A 119 -4.76 -9.98 -10.71
N PHE A 120 -4.72 -8.70 -10.37
CA PHE A 120 -3.51 -7.89 -10.44
C PHE A 120 -3.56 -6.82 -9.34
N ALA A 121 -2.38 -6.33 -8.93
CA ALA A 121 -2.26 -5.25 -7.95
C ALA A 121 -0.94 -4.48 -8.15
N ASN A 122 -0.95 -3.22 -7.77
CA ASN A 122 0.21 -2.33 -7.83
C ASN A 122 0.23 -1.39 -6.62
N LYS A 123 1.38 -0.76 -6.41
CA LYS A 123 1.53 0.30 -5.41
C LYS A 123 0.84 1.58 -5.87
N PRO A 124 0.35 2.42 -4.94
CA PRO A 124 -0.11 3.76 -5.28
C PRO A 124 1.05 4.64 -5.77
N THR A 125 0.77 5.55 -6.70
CA THR A 125 1.80 6.31 -7.42
C THR A 125 2.54 7.36 -6.55
N SER A 126 1.90 7.93 -5.52
CA SER A 126 2.44 9.09 -4.79
C SER A 126 2.37 9.01 -3.25
N GLU A 127 1.70 7.99 -2.69
CA GLU A 127 1.29 8.01 -1.27
C GLU A 127 2.09 7.09 -0.35
N GLU A 128 2.88 6.17 -0.91
CA GLU A 128 3.59 5.19 -0.08
C GLU A 128 4.91 5.76 0.43
N ARG A 129 4.95 6.05 1.74
CA ARG A 129 6.16 6.38 2.49
C ARG A 129 6.63 5.15 3.25
N VAL A 130 7.93 4.92 3.28
CA VAL A 130 8.57 3.83 4.04
C VAL A 130 9.53 4.45 5.04
N ASN A 131 9.25 4.28 6.33
CA ASN A 131 10.09 4.87 7.37
C ASN A 131 11.43 4.12 7.52
N SER A 132 11.39 2.78 7.47
CA SER A 132 12.58 1.93 7.53
C SER A 132 12.72 1.05 6.29
N TRP A 133 13.79 1.30 5.56
CA TRP A 133 14.33 0.47 4.47
C TRP A 133 15.05 -0.80 4.94
N THR A 134 15.30 -0.94 6.23
CA THR A 134 15.94 -2.13 6.82
C THR A 134 15.03 -2.76 7.87
N ARG A 135 15.21 -4.07 8.05
CA ARG A 135 14.66 -4.84 9.16
C ARG A 135 15.79 -5.59 9.84
N VAL A 136 15.86 -5.53 11.16
CA VAL A 136 16.87 -6.21 11.96
C VAL A 136 16.21 -7.40 12.65
N PRO A 137 16.45 -8.64 12.22
CA PRO A 137 15.92 -9.82 12.90
C PRO A 137 16.64 -10.08 14.23
N GLY A 138 16.13 -11.02 15.02
CA GLY A 138 16.71 -11.36 16.33
C GLY A 138 18.13 -11.93 16.28
N ASP A 139 18.59 -12.41 15.12
CA ASP A 139 19.98 -12.83 14.90
C ASP A 139 20.96 -11.66 14.68
N ARG A 140 20.45 -10.41 14.76
CA ARG A 140 21.18 -9.16 14.53
C ARG A 140 21.76 -9.01 13.13
N SER A 141 21.28 -9.81 12.18
CA SER A 141 21.53 -9.58 10.76
C SER A 141 20.73 -8.35 10.28
N THR A 142 21.00 -7.90 9.07
CA THR A 142 20.25 -6.80 8.46
C THR A 142 19.62 -7.31 7.18
N LEU A 143 18.28 -7.26 7.12
CA LEU A 143 17.52 -7.48 5.90
C LEU A 143 17.21 -6.12 5.26
N PHE A 144 17.66 -5.92 4.02
CA PHE A 144 17.35 -4.72 3.25
C PHE A 144 16.06 -4.96 2.46
N LYS A 145 15.06 -4.11 2.67
CA LYS A 145 13.78 -4.20 1.97
C LYS A 145 13.98 -3.88 0.48
N TYR A 146 13.41 -4.70 -0.41
CA TYR A 146 13.37 -4.36 -1.83
C TYR A 146 12.23 -3.39 -2.13
N LEU A 147 12.55 -2.10 -2.25
CA LEU A 147 11.57 -1.00 -2.34
C LEU A 147 11.41 -0.45 -3.76
N ASN A 148 11.18 -1.31 -4.74
CA ASN A 148 10.90 -0.88 -6.11
C ASN A 148 9.43 -0.38 -6.23
N PRO A 149 9.18 0.91 -6.55
CA PRO A 149 7.82 1.44 -6.70
C PRO A 149 7.07 0.85 -7.90
N ASN A 150 7.81 0.33 -8.88
CA ASN A 150 7.27 -0.19 -10.12
C ASN A 150 6.93 -1.68 -10.05
N THR A 151 6.83 -2.27 -8.85
CA THR A 151 6.50 -3.69 -8.69
C THR A 151 5.01 -3.93 -8.95
N ILE A 152 4.71 -4.83 -9.87
CA ILE A 152 3.36 -5.25 -10.24
C ILE A 152 3.16 -6.71 -9.82
N PHE A 153 2.05 -6.98 -9.17
CA PHE A 153 1.57 -8.34 -8.93
C PHE A 153 0.59 -8.73 -10.04
N VAL A 154 0.77 -9.92 -10.61
CA VAL A 154 -0.16 -10.52 -11.57
C VAL A 154 -0.40 -11.98 -11.21
N ALA A 155 -1.67 -12.40 -11.17
CA ALA A 155 -2.06 -13.77 -10.96
C ALA A 155 -2.82 -14.31 -12.18
N THR A 156 -2.39 -15.45 -12.69
CA THR A 156 -3.11 -16.23 -13.70
C THR A 156 -3.66 -17.51 -13.09
N SER A 157 -4.76 -18.03 -13.64
CA SER A 157 -5.32 -19.31 -13.22
C SER A 157 -5.79 -20.12 -14.40
N ASP A 158 -5.40 -21.39 -14.44
CA ASP A 158 -5.82 -22.39 -15.42
C ASP A 158 -7.05 -23.21 -14.93
N GLY A 159 -7.62 -22.83 -13.78
CA GLY A 159 -8.71 -23.53 -13.11
C GLY A 159 -8.26 -24.64 -12.14
N THR A 160 -7.02 -25.11 -12.25
CA THR A 160 -6.42 -26.14 -11.38
C THR A 160 -5.35 -25.58 -10.45
N ALA A 161 -4.66 -24.54 -10.91
CA ALA A 161 -3.60 -23.85 -10.21
C ALA A 161 -3.75 -22.33 -10.37
N VAL A 162 -3.12 -21.62 -9.44
CA VAL A 162 -2.90 -20.17 -9.52
C VAL A 162 -1.41 -19.92 -9.65
N HIS A 163 -1.00 -19.23 -10.71
CA HIS A 163 0.37 -18.80 -10.93
C HIS A 163 0.47 -17.32 -10.60
N VAL A 164 1.32 -16.97 -9.65
CA VAL A 164 1.61 -15.59 -9.27
C VAL A 164 2.95 -15.19 -9.85
N SER A 165 2.98 -14.05 -10.53
CA SER A 165 4.20 -13.43 -11.05
C SER A 165 4.35 -12.02 -10.48
N LEU A 166 5.54 -11.71 -9.98
CA LEU A 166 5.97 -10.34 -9.66
C LEU A 166 6.75 -9.81 -10.84
N ILE A 167 6.34 -8.66 -11.38
CA ILE A 167 6.87 -8.09 -12.61
C ILE A 167 7.32 -6.66 -12.33
N ASP A 168 8.48 -6.28 -12.89
CA ASP A 168 8.91 -4.89 -12.93
C ASP A 168 8.17 -4.13 -14.04
N GLY A 169 7.42 -3.09 -13.67
CA GLY A 169 6.58 -2.30 -14.56
C GLY A 169 7.30 -1.37 -15.53
N VAL A 170 8.63 -1.22 -15.40
CA VAL A 170 9.43 -0.41 -16.32
C VAL A 170 10.04 -1.27 -17.41
N THR A 171 10.54 -2.45 -17.04
CA THR A 171 11.33 -3.35 -17.92
C THR A 171 10.59 -4.59 -18.38
N GLY A 172 9.48 -4.96 -17.74
CA GLY A 172 8.78 -6.22 -17.98
C GLY A 172 9.49 -7.45 -17.40
N ARG A 173 10.58 -7.26 -16.65
CA ARG A 173 11.32 -8.36 -16.03
C ARG A 173 10.46 -9.07 -15.00
N ILE A 174 10.35 -10.39 -15.10
CA ILE A 174 9.75 -11.22 -14.05
C ILE A 174 10.75 -11.31 -12.90
N LEU A 175 10.41 -10.69 -11.77
CA LEU A 175 11.20 -10.71 -10.54
C LEU A 175 11.08 -12.06 -9.83
N TYR A 176 9.89 -12.64 -9.83
CA TYR A 176 9.60 -13.90 -9.16
C TYR A 176 8.34 -14.55 -9.69
N ARG A 177 8.27 -15.88 -9.59
CA ARG A 177 7.06 -16.64 -9.91
C ARG A 177 6.86 -17.76 -8.90
N VAL A 178 5.62 -17.91 -8.43
CA VAL A 178 5.20 -19.01 -7.57
C VAL A 178 3.94 -19.66 -8.12
N ARG A 179 3.84 -20.98 -7.96
CA ARG A 179 2.67 -21.76 -8.36
C ARG A 179 1.99 -22.32 -7.11
N HIS A 180 0.70 -22.05 -6.98
CA HIS A 180 -0.19 -22.71 -6.02
C HIS A 180 -0.98 -23.78 -6.76
N GLY A 181 -0.65 -25.05 -6.52
CA GLY A 181 -1.46 -26.17 -7.00
C GLY A 181 -2.75 -26.28 -6.20
N ASP A 182 -3.78 -26.87 -6.82
CA ASP A 182 -5.12 -27.00 -6.22
C ASP A 182 -5.66 -25.66 -5.73
N ALA A 183 -5.55 -24.66 -6.59
CA ALA A 183 -5.97 -23.30 -6.30
C ALA A 183 -6.72 -22.73 -7.50
N ARG A 184 -7.73 -21.90 -7.23
CA ARG A 184 -8.49 -21.19 -8.26
C ARG A 184 -8.73 -19.73 -7.89
N GLY A 185 -8.91 -18.91 -8.92
CA GLY A 185 -9.37 -17.53 -8.78
C GLY A 185 -10.84 -17.41 -8.36
N PRO A 186 -11.34 -16.17 -8.18
CA PRO A 186 -10.63 -14.90 -8.40
C PRO A 186 -9.53 -14.64 -7.37
N VAL A 187 -8.50 -13.89 -7.76
CA VAL A 187 -7.40 -13.51 -6.87
C VAL A 187 -7.53 -12.04 -6.50
N LYS A 188 -7.47 -11.73 -5.20
CA LYS A 188 -7.46 -10.35 -4.69
C LYS A 188 -6.13 -10.10 -4.03
N ALA A 189 -5.46 -9.00 -4.36
CA ALA A 189 -4.10 -8.76 -3.91
C ALA A 189 -3.88 -7.30 -3.54
N VAL A 190 -2.89 -7.06 -2.67
CA VAL A 190 -2.36 -5.74 -2.34
C VAL A 190 -0.84 -5.81 -2.34
N VAL A 191 -0.21 -4.81 -2.94
CA VAL A 191 1.24 -4.60 -2.88
C VAL A 191 1.49 -3.41 -1.95
N CYS A 192 2.36 -3.60 -0.96
CA CYS A 192 2.71 -2.58 0.00
C CYS A 192 4.18 -2.72 0.40
N GLU A 193 4.91 -1.61 0.40
CA GLU A 193 6.34 -1.57 0.70
C GLU A 193 7.15 -2.62 -0.07
N ASN A 194 7.69 -3.64 0.61
CA ASN A 194 8.45 -4.73 0.03
C ASN A 194 7.69 -6.05 0.00
N TRP A 195 6.37 -6.03 0.17
CA TRP A 195 5.57 -7.24 0.31
C TRP A 195 4.27 -7.21 -0.49
N VAL A 196 3.76 -8.40 -0.73
CA VAL A 196 2.46 -8.60 -1.37
C VAL A 196 1.67 -9.61 -0.56
N ALA A 197 0.39 -9.32 -0.33
CA ALA A 197 -0.56 -10.28 0.23
C ALA A 197 -1.67 -10.52 -0.78
N TYR A 198 -2.06 -11.77 -0.96
CA TYR A 198 -3.10 -12.12 -1.91
C TYR A 198 -3.95 -13.29 -1.44
N HIS A 199 -5.24 -13.19 -1.71
CA HIS A 199 -6.28 -14.14 -1.37
C HIS A 199 -6.73 -14.94 -2.60
N TYR A 200 -6.95 -16.24 -2.41
CA TYR A 200 -7.46 -17.18 -3.42
C TYR A 200 -8.19 -18.35 -2.75
N PHE A 201 -8.82 -19.22 -3.54
CA PHE A 201 -9.49 -20.41 -3.03
C PHE A 201 -8.63 -21.66 -3.23
N ASN A 202 -8.36 -22.40 -2.15
CA ASN A 202 -7.68 -23.70 -2.21
C ASN A 202 -8.72 -24.81 -2.39
N THR A 203 -8.70 -25.49 -3.54
CA THR A 203 -9.68 -26.51 -3.92
C THR A 203 -9.46 -27.84 -3.19
N ARG A 204 -8.22 -28.18 -2.83
CA ARG A 204 -7.90 -29.39 -2.05
C ARG A 204 -8.42 -29.28 -0.62
N ALA A 205 -8.10 -28.17 0.05
CA ALA A 205 -8.50 -27.91 1.43
C ALA A 205 -9.96 -27.43 1.54
N LYS A 206 -10.57 -27.00 0.42
CA LYS A 206 -11.90 -26.38 0.34
C LYS A 206 -12.03 -25.17 1.27
N ARG A 207 -10.97 -24.36 1.33
CA ARG A 207 -10.84 -23.19 2.20
C ARG A 207 -10.27 -22.01 1.42
N TYR A 208 -10.63 -20.80 1.82
CA TYR A 208 -9.92 -19.61 1.35
C TYR A 208 -8.53 -19.55 1.97
N ALA A 209 -7.57 -19.13 1.17
CA ALA A 209 -6.18 -19.01 1.55
C ALA A 209 -5.69 -17.59 1.27
N MET A 210 -4.76 -17.12 2.11
CA MET A 210 -3.99 -15.91 1.90
C MET A 210 -2.51 -16.27 1.92
N SER A 211 -1.79 -15.89 0.88
CA SER A 211 -0.34 -16.03 0.82
C SER A 211 0.32 -14.67 0.84
N VAL A 212 1.49 -14.61 1.45
CA VAL A 212 2.30 -13.40 1.56
C VAL A 212 3.68 -13.70 1.00
N LEU A 213 4.21 -12.76 0.23
CA LEU A 213 5.61 -12.76 -0.21
C LEU A 213 6.26 -11.46 0.25
N GLU A 214 7.40 -11.56 0.92
CA GLU A 214 8.28 -10.42 1.24
C GLU A 214 9.54 -10.50 0.39
N MET A 215 9.95 -9.35 -0.16
CA MET A 215 11.10 -9.19 -1.05
C MET A 215 12.22 -8.45 -0.33
N PHE A 216 13.43 -8.99 -0.39
CA PHE A 216 14.63 -8.42 0.18
C PHE A 216 15.74 -8.31 -0.88
N ASP A 217 16.54 -7.26 -0.76
CA ASP A 217 17.77 -7.09 -1.53
C ASP A 217 18.85 -8.02 -0.94
N ASP A 218 19.41 -8.88 -1.80
CA ASP A 218 20.46 -9.85 -1.46
C ASP A 218 21.82 -9.48 -2.10
N GLY A 219 21.97 -8.23 -2.55
CA GLY A 219 23.20 -7.71 -3.11
C GLY A 219 24.23 -7.33 -2.04
N GLU A 220 25.47 -7.79 -2.20
CA GLU A 220 26.56 -7.51 -1.23
C GLU A 220 26.97 -6.02 -1.20
N GLU A 221 26.87 -5.33 -2.34
CA GLU A 221 27.42 -3.98 -2.55
C GLU A 221 26.46 -2.83 -2.20
N ARG A 222 25.17 -3.11 -1.91
CA ARG A 222 24.12 -2.08 -1.81
C ARG A 222 23.65 -1.73 -0.39
N ARG A 223 24.48 -1.97 0.63
CA ARG A 223 24.20 -1.63 2.04
C ARG A 223 23.86 -0.14 2.30
N ASN A 224 24.07 0.76 1.33
CA ASN A 224 23.92 2.21 1.47
C ASN A 224 22.90 2.88 0.52
N LEU A 225 22.15 2.14 -0.31
CA LEU A 225 21.21 2.75 -1.28
C LEU A 225 19.74 2.41 -0.97
N ALA A 226 18.95 3.42 -0.58
CA ALA A 226 17.54 3.25 -0.19
C ALA A 226 16.59 2.93 -1.34
N THR A 227 17.01 3.17 -2.57
CA THR A 227 16.15 3.07 -3.75
C THR A 227 16.69 2.06 -4.75
N SER A 228 15.87 1.07 -5.08
CA SER A 228 16.18 0.08 -6.12
C SER A 228 15.81 0.62 -7.50
N SER A 229 16.76 0.62 -8.44
CA SER A 229 16.49 0.96 -9.85
C SER A 229 15.91 -0.24 -10.59
N SER A 230 14.82 -0.01 -11.35
CA SER A 230 14.22 -1.01 -12.24
C SER A 230 15.16 -1.48 -13.36
N LEU A 231 16.10 -0.64 -13.80
CA LEU A 231 17.01 -0.96 -14.91
C LEU A 231 18.15 -1.89 -14.49
N ASN A 232 18.55 -1.84 -13.23
CA ASN A 232 19.58 -2.69 -12.66
C ASN A 232 19.17 -3.19 -11.27
N PRO A 233 18.15 -4.07 -11.21
CA PRO A 233 17.67 -4.61 -9.95
C PRO A 233 18.73 -5.56 -9.37
N PRO A 234 18.91 -5.54 -8.05
CA PRO A 234 19.84 -6.44 -7.37
C PRO A 234 19.30 -7.88 -7.38
N PRO A 235 20.13 -8.88 -7.02
CA PRO A 235 19.64 -10.20 -6.64
C PRO A 235 18.58 -10.07 -5.54
N LEU A 236 17.48 -10.83 -5.66
CA LEU A 236 16.37 -10.78 -4.72
C LEU A 236 16.27 -12.06 -3.91
N ARG A 237 16.13 -11.90 -2.59
CA ARG A 237 15.70 -12.97 -1.69
C ARG A 237 14.23 -12.79 -1.38
N ILE A 238 13.42 -13.79 -1.71
CA ILE A 238 11.97 -13.74 -1.51
C ILE A 238 11.56 -14.82 -0.50
N ILE A 239 10.86 -14.39 0.53
CA ILE A 239 10.36 -15.27 1.59
C ILE A 239 8.84 -15.29 1.48
N GLY A 240 8.25 -16.48 1.45
CA GLY A 240 6.82 -16.65 1.27
C GLY A 240 6.20 -17.63 2.23
N GLN A 241 4.99 -17.34 2.70
CA GLN A 241 4.21 -18.24 3.55
C GLN A 241 2.73 -18.13 3.20
N SER A 242 2.01 -19.23 3.38
CA SER A 242 0.58 -19.32 3.09
C SER A 242 -0.20 -19.66 4.34
N TYR A 243 -1.41 -19.11 4.42
CA TYR A 243 -2.33 -19.22 5.54
C TYR A 243 -3.74 -19.47 5.01
N TYR A 244 -4.62 -20.01 5.86
CA TYR A 244 -6.04 -20.06 5.63
C TYR A 244 -6.74 -18.87 6.30
N VAL A 245 -7.74 -18.35 5.62
CA VAL A 245 -8.63 -17.30 6.12
C VAL A 245 -10.07 -17.78 5.99
N ARG A 246 -10.93 -17.44 6.95
CA ARG A 246 -12.32 -17.92 6.96
C ARG A 246 -13.22 -17.19 5.95
N PRO A 247 -13.35 -15.87 6.02
CA PRO A 247 -14.21 -15.15 5.07
C PRO A 247 -13.59 -15.06 3.68
N GLU A 248 -14.44 -15.13 2.67
CA GLU A 248 -14.09 -14.78 1.30
C GLU A 248 -13.77 -13.29 1.19
N ALA A 249 -12.67 -12.96 0.52
CA ALA A 249 -12.35 -11.59 0.14
C ALA A 249 -13.15 -11.15 -1.10
N LYS A 250 -14.10 -10.22 -0.91
CA LYS A 250 -14.71 -9.47 -2.01
C LYS A 250 -13.69 -8.51 -2.64
N MET A 251 -12.92 -7.83 -1.78
CA MET A 251 -11.78 -6.97 -2.14
C MET A 251 -10.82 -6.87 -0.97
N ILE A 252 -9.59 -6.43 -1.26
CA ILE A 252 -8.55 -6.22 -0.26
C ILE A 252 -7.97 -4.83 -0.48
N SER A 253 -7.72 -4.13 0.62
CA SER A 253 -6.95 -2.89 0.64
C SER A 253 -5.92 -2.93 1.77
N VAL A 254 -5.10 -1.90 1.91
CA VAL A 254 -4.07 -1.80 2.94
C VAL A 254 -4.02 -0.38 3.46
N THR A 255 -3.84 -0.25 4.77
CA THR A 255 -3.76 1.06 5.42
C THR A 255 -2.38 1.68 5.20
N ARG A 256 -2.30 2.99 4.97
CA ARG A 256 -1.03 3.73 4.86
C ARG A 256 -1.06 4.97 5.75
N SER A 257 -0.04 5.14 6.58
CA SER A 257 0.14 6.30 7.43
C SER A 257 1.00 7.37 6.75
N LYS A 258 1.05 8.57 7.32
CA LYS A 258 1.69 9.74 6.71
C LYS A 258 3.21 9.57 6.54
N ARG A 259 3.86 8.92 7.50
CA ARG A 259 5.32 8.71 7.54
C ARG A 259 5.72 7.26 7.32
N GLY A 260 4.77 6.33 7.28
CA GLY A 260 5.06 4.88 7.15
C GLY A 260 5.75 4.30 8.38
N VAL A 261 5.50 4.87 9.57
CA VAL A 261 5.98 4.37 10.86
C VAL A 261 5.00 3.37 11.45
N THR A 262 3.70 3.66 11.37
CA THR A 262 2.63 2.74 11.79
C THR A 262 2.63 1.50 10.91
N GLU A 263 2.58 0.32 11.52
CA GLU A 263 2.56 -0.94 10.78
C GLU A 263 1.27 -1.04 9.95
N PRO A 264 1.35 -1.34 8.63
CA PRO A 264 0.16 -1.46 7.80
C PRO A 264 -0.75 -2.61 8.25
N ALA A 265 -2.07 -2.41 8.20
CA ALA A 265 -3.06 -3.49 8.30
C ALA A 265 -3.66 -3.78 6.93
N VAL A 266 -3.89 -5.06 6.65
CA VAL A 266 -4.62 -5.52 5.46
C VAL A 266 -6.12 -5.46 5.73
N LEU A 267 -6.85 -4.64 4.99
CA LEU A 267 -8.30 -4.52 5.08
C LEU A 267 -8.95 -5.57 4.17
N LEU A 268 -9.64 -6.52 4.78
CA LEU A 268 -10.38 -7.58 4.13
C LEU A 268 -11.87 -7.23 4.10
N ALA A 269 -12.36 -6.79 2.94
CA ALA A 269 -13.79 -6.69 2.70
C ALA A 269 -14.35 -8.08 2.40
N THR A 270 -15.25 -8.53 3.24
CA THR A 270 -15.83 -9.86 3.17
C THR A 270 -16.99 -9.92 2.16
N ALA A 271 -17.36 -11.12 1.73
CA ALA A 271 -18.55 -11.33 0.89
C ALA A 271 -19.86 -10.86 1.56
N ASN A 272 -19.88 -10.74 2.89
CA ASN A 272 -21.01 -10.23 3.68
C ASN A 272 -20.99 -8.71 3.85
N ASP A 273 -20.22 -7.98 3.04
CA ASP A 273 -20.17 -6.51 3.05
C ASP A 273 -19.72 -5.90 4.41
N GLN A 274 -18.95 -6.64 5.19
CA GLN A 274 -18.25 -6.17 6.38
C GLN A 274 -16.75 -6.12 6.15
N VAL A 275 -16.04 -5.26 6.88
CA VAL A 275 -14.59 -5.06 6.73
C VAL A 275 -13.86 -5.44 8.01
N ALA A 276 -12.88 -6.32 7.87
CA ALA A 276 -11.97 -6.71 8.94
C ALA A 276 -10.55 -6.22 8.64
N ALA A 277 -9.85 -5.68 9.63
CA ALA A 277 -8.44 -5.39 9.57
C ALA A 277 -7.63 -6.61 10.04
N ILE A 278 -6.69 -7.07 9.23
CA ILE A 278 -5.73 -8.11 9.57
C ILE A 278 -4.39 -7.42 9.79
N ASP A 279 -3.87 -7.54 11.00
CA ASP A 279 -2.55 -7.04 11.36
C ASP A 279 -1.46 -7.77 10.55
N LYS A 280 -0.53 -7.01 9.97
CA LYS A 280 0.57 -7.53 9.16
C LYS A 280 1.45 -8.51 9.92
N ARG A 281 1.51 -8.47 11.26
CA ARG A 281 2.21 -9.44 12.11
C ARG A 281 1.68 -10.87 11.96
N PHE A 282 0.39 -11.06 11.71
CA PHE A 282 -0.18 -12.38 11.39
C PHE A 282 0.12 -12.82 9.95
N LEU A 283 0.50 -11.86 9.09
CA LEU A 283 0.86 -12.03 7.69
C LEU A 283 2.39 -11.91 7.48
N ASP A 284 3.21 -12.21 8.49
CA ASP A 284 4.68 -12.25 8.35
C ASP A 284 5.10 -13.65 7.85
N PRO A 285 5.83 -13.80 6.72
CA PRO A 285 6.22 -15.11 6.20
C PRO A 285 7.38 -15.77 6.95
N ARG A 286 7.93 -15.12 7.98
CA ARG A 286 9.00 -15.66 8.84
C ARG A 286 8.46 -16.26 10.13
N ARG A 287 7.13 -16.38 10.29
CA ARG A 287 6.52 -16.98 11.48
C ARG A 287 6.97 -18.45 11.62
N PRO A 288 7.68 -18.80 12.70
CA PRO A 288 8.27 -20.14 12.83
C PRO A 288 7.26 -21.14 13.36
N ASN A 289 7.36 -22.40 12.94
CA ASN A 289 6.59 -23.50 13.55
C ASN A 289 7.03 -23.76 15.00
N LYS A 290 8.34 -23.65 15.27
CA LYS A 290 8.94 -23.80 16.60
C LYS A 290 9.88 -22.62 16.82
N PRO A 291 9.56 -21.67 17.72
CA PRO A 291 10.36 -20.46 17.92
C PRO A 291 11.76 -20.75 18.48
N SER A 292 12.80 -20.27 17.78
CA SER A 292 14.17 -20.20 18.29
C SER A 292 14.32 -19.10 19.36
N ALA A 293 15.54 -18.93 19.90
CA ALA A 293 15.82 -17.81 20.81
C ALA A 293 15.77 -16.46 20.07
N ALA A 294 16.33 -16.40 18.86
CA ALA A 294 16.30 -15.22 18.00
C ALA A 294 14.85 -14.84 17.61
N ASP A 295 14.01 -15.82 17.26
CA ASP A 295 12.61 -15.55 16.92
C ASP A 295 11.83 -14.97 18.10
N ARG A 296 12.15 -15.40 19.31
CA ARG A 296 11.55 -14.89 20.56
C ARG A 296 12.04 -13.49 20.90
N GLU A 297 13.32 -13.19 20.65
CA GLU A 297 13.89 -11.84 20.81
C GLU A 297 13.22 -10.84 19.85
N GLU A 298 12.94 -11.24 18.60
CA GLU A 298 12.19 -10.42 17.64
C GLU A 298 10.67 -10.35 17.95
N GLY A 299 10.15 -11.23 18.80
CA GLY A 299 8.72 -11.29 19.13
C GLY A 299 7.86 -11.90 18.02
N LEU A 300 8.42 -12.81 17.21
CA LEU A 300 7.67 -13.45 16.12
C LEU A 300 6.55 -14.35 16.67
N ILE A 301 5.35 -14.16 16.12
CA ILE A 301 4.19 -14.97 16.45
C ILE A 301 4.38 -16.36 15.83
N PRO A 302 4.30 -17.46 16.60
CA PRO A 302 4.41 -18.82 16.05
C PRO A 302 3.42 -19.05 14.91
N TYR A 303 3.82 -19.83 13.90
CA TYR A 303 2.96 -20.14 12.78
C TYR A 303 1.71 -20.88 13.21
N THR A 304 0.58 -20.40 12.71
CA THR A 304 -0.71 -21.07 12.79
C THR A 304 -1.29 -21.08 11.39
N GLU A 305 -1.80 -22.22 10.95
CA GLU A 305 -2.34 -22.36 9.60
C GLU A 305 -3.55 -21.45 9.33
N VAL A 306 -4.32 -21.09 10.36
CA VAL A 306 -5.47 -20.19 10.23
C VAL A 306 -5.14 -18.83 10.81
N ILE A 307 -5.44 -17.77 10.06
CA ILE A 307 -5.36 -16.38 10.54
C ILE A 307 -6.52 -16.12 11.50
N PRO A 308 -6.25 -15.69 12.75
CA PRO A 308 -7.32 -15.31 13.66
C PRO A 308 -7.91 -13.95 13.24
N ILE A 309 -9.23 -13.92 13.08
CA ILE A 309 -10.00 -12.66 12.97
C ILE A 309 -10.70 -12.46 14.31
N PHE A 310 -10.26 -11.45 15.06
CA PHE A 310 -10.77 -11.16 16.39
C PHE A 310 -12.02 -10.28 16.30
N PRO A 311 -12.95 -10.33 17.27
CA PRO A 311 -14.11 -9.44 17.29
C PRO A 311 -13.73 -7.96 17.20
N GLY A 312 -12.63 -7.54 17.84
CA GLY A 312 -12.13 -6.17 17.79
C GLY A 312 -11.47 -5.77 16.46
N SER A 313 -11.19 -6.72 15.57
CA SER A 313 -10.57 -6.43 14.27
C SER A 313 -11.58 -6.07 13.19
N TRP A 314 -12.88 -6.16 13.46
CA TRP A 314 -13.94 -5.73 12.54
C TRP A 314 -14.08 -4.20 12.57
N VAL A 315 -13.57 -3.54 11.52
CA VAL A 315 -13.57 -2.08 11.38
C VAL A 315 -15.00 -1.54 11.29
N THR A 316 -15.89 -2.26 10.60
CA THR A 316 -17.31 -1.87 10.52
C THR A 316 -18.10 -2.29 11.77
N HIS A 317 -17.46 -2.89 12.77
CA HIS A 317 -18.08 -3.43 13.99
C HIS A 317 -19.33 -4.27 13.68
N LYS A 318 -20.51 -3.76 14.04
CA LYS A 318 -21.82 -4.40 13.84
C LYS A 318 -22.52 -3.97 12.54
N ARG A 319 -21.94 -3.01 11.81
CA ARG A 319 -22.53 -2.45 10.59
C ARG A 319 -22.09 -3.27 9.38
N VAL A 320 -23.04 -3.42 8.46
CA VAL A 320 -22.85 -3.98 7.12
C VAL A 320 -22.96 -2.81 6.15
N VAL A 321 -22.01 -2.66 5.24
CA VAL A 321 -22.00 -1.58 4.24
C VAL A 321 -22.57 -2.13 2.95
N HIS A 322 -23.89 -2.12 2.81
CA HIS A 322 -24.56 -2.85 1.75
C HIS A 322 -24.02 -2.50 0.37
N GLY A 323 -23.86 -3.50 -0.48
CA GLY A 323 -23.37 -3.31 -1.84
C GLY A 323 -21.95 -2.75 -1.88
N LEU A 324 -21.07 -3.16 -0.95
CA LEU A 324 -19.70 -2.65 -0.83
C LEU A 324 -18.94 -2.74 -2.17
N ARG A 325 -18.47 -1.60 -2.67
CA ARG A 325 -17.81 -1.44 -3.98
C ARG A 325 -16.37 -0.97 -3.89
N GLY A 326 -15.98 -0.30 -2.82
CA GLY A 326 -14.61 0.16 -2.64
C GLY A 326 -14.26 0.47 -1.20
N LEU A 327 -12.95 0.40 -0.93
CA LEU A 327 -12.32 0.79 0.32
C LEU A 327 -11.30 1.87 0.01
N VAL A 328 -11.42 3.01 0.69
CA VAL A 328 -10.50 4.13 0.57
C VAL A 328 -9.88 4.39 1.94
N THR A 329 -8.57 4.56 1.95
CA THR A 329 -7.81 4.94 3.16
C THR A 329 -6.99 6.17 2.86
N ALA A 330 -6.95 7.12 3.77
CA ALA A 330 -6.07 8.28 3.68
C ALA A 330 -5.33 8.50 5.02
N PRO A 331 -4.05 8.90 4.99
CA PRO A 331 -3.31 9.17 6.21
C PRO A 331 -3.93 10.36 6.96
N ALA A 332 -4.03 10.27 8.29
CA ALA A 332 -4.38 11.42 9.13
C ALA A 332 -3.13 12.25 9.46
N GLU A 333 -3.31 13.36 10.19
CA GLU A 333 -2.18 14.15 10.69
C GLU A 333 -1.36 13.42 11.75
N LEU A 334 -2.06 12.72 12.65
CA LEU A 334 -1.46 11.79 13.61
C LEU A 334 -1.04 10.51 12.87
N GLU A 335 0.17 10.06 13.12
CA GLU A 335 0.79 8.92 12.45
C GLU A 335 0.10 7.61 12.83
N SER A 336 -0.39 7.50 14.07
CA SER A 336 -1.12 6.32 14.53
C SER A 336 -2.50 6.17 13.89
N SER A 337 -3.03 7.25 13.29
CA SER A 337 -4.42 7.35 12.85
C SER A 337 -4.55 7.39 11.33
N ILE A 338 -5.56 6.69 10.82
CA ILE A 338 -5.85 6.61 9.39
C ILE A 338 -7.34 6.84 9.17
N HIS A 339 -7.68 7.69 8.21
CA HIS A 339 -9.05 7.87 7.75
C HIS A 339 -9.44 6.69 6.88
N PHE A 340 -10.58 6.06 7.19
CA PHE A 340 -11.10 4.92 6.46
C PHE A 340 -12.52 5.20 5.99
N VAL A 341 -12.76 4.97 4.70
CA VAL A 341 -14.09 5.03 4.08
C VAL A 341 -14.36 3.73 3.34
N ALA A 342 -15.48 3.09 3.67
CA ALA A 342 -16.06 2.02 2.87
C ALA A 342 -17.29 2.58 2.14
N HIS A 343 -17.36 2.37 0.82
CA HIS A 343 -18.45 2.90 0.00
C HIS A 343 -19.06 1.83 -0.91
N GLY A 344 -20.38 1.87 -1.03
CA GLY A 344 -21.20 0.92 -1.77
C GLY A 344 -22.56 1.52 -2.13
N LEU A 345 -23.63 0.84 -1.74
CA LEU A 345 -24.95 1.46 -1.60
C LEU A 345 -24.95 2.43 -0.41
N ASP A 346 -24.31 2.01 0.68
CA ASP A 346 -24.11 2.82 1.88
C ASP A 346 -22.68 3.40 1.93
N LEU A 347 -22.50 4.43 2.76
CA LEU A 347 -21.20 5.01 3.08
C LEU A 347 -20.92 4.84 4.58
N PHE A 348 -19.74 4.33 4.89
CA PHE A 348 -19.26 4.16 6.27
C PHE A 348 -17.90 4.81 6.41
N TYR A 349 -17.73 5.64 7.44
CA TYR A 349 -16.48 6.29 7.77
C TYR A 349 -16.07 5.92 9.20
N ALA A 350 -14.78 5.65 9.39
CA ALA A 350 -14.16 5.51 10.70
C ALA A 350 -12.71 6.02 10.67
N ARG A 351 -12.18 6.35 11.85
CA ARG A 351 -10.75 6.47 12.07
C ARG A 351 -10.24 5.14 12.61
N ILE A 352 -9.19 4.60 12.02
CA ILE A 352 -8.59 3.33 12.43
C ILE A 352 -7.15 3.54 12.90
N THR A 353 -6.72 2.75 13.88
CA THR A 353 -5.40 2.83 14.51
C THR A 353 -4.72 1.44 14.50
N PRO A 354 -4.09 1.03 13.39
CA PRO A 354 -3.52 -0.33 13.23
C PRO A 354 -2.54 -0.73 14.35
N SER A 355 -1.71 0.19 14.81
CA SER A 355 -0.72 -0.01 15.87
C SER A 355 -1.13 0.57 17.23
N GLN A 356 -2.44 0.79 17.45
CA GLN A 356 -2.97 1.57 18.58
C GLN A 356 -2.53 3.04 18.54
N SER A 357 -3.11 3.89 19.38
CA SER A 357 -2.78 5.32 19.42
C SER A 357 -1.54 5.56 20.28
N PHE A 358 -0.37 5.69 19.66
CA PHE A 358 0.90 5.95 20.35
C PHE A 358 1.32 7.42 20.38
N ASP A 359 0.62 8.27 19.65
CA ASP A 359 0.89 9.72 19.50
C ASP A 359 -0.25 10.60 20.03
N ALA A 360 -1.22 10.01 20.72
CA ALA A 360 -2.23 10.71 21.50
C ALA A 360 -2.30 10.13 22.92
N LEU A 361 -2.83 10.92 23.86
CA LEU A 361 -3.23 10.38 25.15
C LEU A 361 -4.48 9.52 24.98
N ASP A 362 -4.58 8.46 25.77
CA ASP A 362 -5.79 7.66 25.85
C ASP A 362 -6.97 8.52 26.31
N ASP A 363 -8.14 8.28 25.73
CA ASP A 363 -9.38 8.97 26.13
C ASP A 363 -9.73 8.71 27.61
N ASP A 364 -9.31 7.56 28.16
CA ASP A 364 -9.54 7.14 29.55
C ASP A 364 -8.43 7.62 30.51
N PHE A 365 -7.55 8.54 30.10
CA PHE A 365 -6.47 9.04 30.95
C PHE A 365 -7.00 9.76 32.19
N ASN A 366 -6.55 9.35 33.38
CA ASN A 366 -7.05 9.90 34.64
C ASN A 366 -6.35 11.23 35.00
N TYR A 367 -6.83 12.32 34.42
CA TYR A 367 -6.36 13.67 34.70
C TYR A 367 -6.50 14.08 36.17
N VAL A 368 -7.52 13.58 36.87
CA VAL A 368 -7.77 13.92 38.29
C VAL A 368 -6.65 13.35 39.16
N LEU A 369 -6.26 12.09 38.93
CA LEU A 369 -5.15 11.45 39.65
C LEU A 369 -3.83 12.19 39.39
N LEU A 370 -3.56 12.59 38.14
CA LEU A 370 -2.35 13.35 37.79
C LEU A 370 -2.28 14.68 38.55
N VAL A 371 -3.38 15.43 38.59
CA VAL A 371 -3.41 16.72 39.30
C VAL A 371 -3.24 16.50 40.81
N PHE A 372 -3.93 15.50 41.37
CA PHE A 372 -3.82 15.20 42.80
C PHE A 372 -2.40 14.81 43.22
N THR A 373 -1.72 13.98 42.44
CA THR A 373 -0.33 13.57 42.74
C THR A 373 0.64 14.74 42.63
N LEU A 374 0.48 15.63 41.64
CA LEU A 374 1.30 16.85 41.53
C LEU A 374 1.13 17.77 42.73
N VAL A 375 -0.10 17.98 43.19
CA VAL A 375 -0.38 18.79 44.39
C VAL A 375 0.21 18.13 45.64
N ALA A 376 0.00 16.83 45.82
CA ALA A 376 0.53 16.08 46.96
C ALA A 376 2.07 16.14 47.01
N LEU A 377 2.75 16.01 45.87
CA LEU A 377 4.21 16.14 45.77
C LEU A 377 4.68 17.57 46.09
N ALA A 378 3.97 18.60 45.62
CA ALA A 378 4.33 19.99 45.91
C ALA A 378 4.19 20.31 47.40
N VAL A 379 3.08 19.89 48.04
CA VAL A 379 2.89 20.03 49.49
C VAL A 379 3.95 19.23 50.25
N GLY A 380 4.20 17.98 49.83
CA GLY A 380 5.22 17.13 50.43
C GLY A 380 6.60 17.78 50.39
N ALA A 381 7.03 18.29 49.24
CA ALA A 381 8.30 18.99 49.07
C ALA A 381 8.41 20.26 49.93
N PHE A 382 7.33 21.02 50.07
CA PHE A 382 7.31 22.21 50.91
C PHE A 382 7.46 21.86 52.40
N VAL A 383 6.73 20.83 52.85
CA VAL A 383 6.78 20.36 54.25
C VAL A 383 8.15 19.77 54.57
N THR A 384 8.71 18.93 53.69
CA THR A 384 10.03 18.33 53.92
C THR A 384 11.14 19.37 53.87
N LYS A 385 11.08 20.35 52.97
CA LYS A 385 12.03 21.47 52.96
C LYS A 385 12.02 22.23 54.28
N ARG A 386 10.83 22.59 54.78
CA ARG A 386 10.74 23.29 56.08
C ARG A 386 11.26 22.45 57.23
N ALA A 387 11.00 21.15 57.23
CA ALA A 387 11.52 20.24 58.24
C ALA A 387 13.05 20.13 58.17
N ALA A 388 13.62 20.07 56.96
CA ALA A 388 15.06 20.04 56.74
C ALA A 388 15.74 21.35 57.17
N ASP A 389 15.23 22.51 56.75
CA ASP A 389 15.75 23.82 57.13
C ASP A 389 15.76 23.98 58.67
N ALA A 390 14.72 23.50 59.35
CA ALA A 390 14.63 23.51 60.81
C ALA A 390 15.62 22.53 61.47
N ALA A 391 15.84 21.34 60.89
CA ALA A 391 16.80 20.36 61.38
C ALA A 391 18.24 20.85 61.21
N ASP A 392 18.58 21.44 60.06
CA ASP A 392 19.89 22.03 59.77
C ASP A 392 20.18 23.20 60.70
N ALA A 393 19.18 24.06 60.95
CA ALA A 393 19.30 25.11 61.96
C ALA A 393 19.56 24.51 63.35
N ASN A 394 18.83 23.50 63.80
CA ASN A 394 19.09 22.87 65.09
C ASN A 394 20.48 22.21 65.18
N HIS A 395 21.01 21.67 64.08
CA HIS A 395 22.36 21.08 64.04
C HIS A 395 23.45 22.16 64.05
N ALA A 396 23.25 23.28 63.37
CA ALA A 396 24.22 24.38 63.32
C ALA A 396 24.33 25.18 64.63
N TRP A 397 23.30 25.12 65.49
CA TRP A 397 23.26 25.81 66.78
C TRP A 397 23.60 24.88 67.97
N ARG A 398 24.06 23.65 67.70
CA ARG A 398 24.78 22.79 68.63
C ARG A 398 26.27 22.96 68.43
#